data_AF-A0A925TG91-F1
#
_entry.id   AF-A0A925TG91-F1
#
_cell.length_a   1.000
_cell.length_b   1.000
_cell.length_c   1.000
_cell.angle_alpha   90.00
_cell.angle_beta   90.00
_cell.angle_gamma   90.00
#
_symmetry.space_group_name_H-M   'P 1'
#
loop_
_entity.id
_entity.type
_entity.pdbx_description
1 polymer ?
#
loop_
_entity_poly.entity_id
_entity_poly.type
_entity_poly.pdbx_seq_one_letter_code
_entity_poly.pdbx_strand_id
1 'polypeptide(L)'
;AGIKAGTIPVTGQDMELSAAQAIVEGRQYGSLWPAPDEMAIAGANAAVAMAQCKDIGATTTADNGAGQIPWVKTPIYLVSQDEMADFVCKHPFWLNIDEVYKNVPDKKPSCS
;
A
#
# COMPACT_ATOMS: atom_id res chain seq x y z
N ALA A 1 -12.72 -15.74 -20.98
CA ALA A 1 -11.63 -16.45 -21.70
C ALA A 1 -11.37 -17.89 -21.21
N GLY A 2 -12.23 -18.54 -20.42
CA GLY A 2 -12.02 -19.95 -20.01
C GLY A 2 -10.83 -20.24 -19.08
N ILE A 3 -10.03 -19.22 -18.72
CA ILE A 3 -8.92 -19.32 -17.77
C ILE A 3 -9.47 -19.27 -16.35
N LYS A 4 -9.11 -20.25 -15.52
CA LYS A 4 -9.49 -20.31 -14.10
C LYS A 4 -8.86 -19.14 -13.34
N ALA A 5 -9.64 -18.44 -12.53
CA ALA A 5 -9.13 -17.37 -11.67
C ALA A 5 -8.00 -17.88 -10.74
N GLY A 6 -7.00 -17.05 -10.49
CA GLY A 6 -5.83 -17.39 -9.66
C GLY A 6 -4.77 -18.26 -10.33
N THR A 7 -4.94 -18.65 -11.60
CA THR A 7 -3.90 -19.42 -12.34
C THR A 7 -2.86 -18.54 -13.02
N ILE A 8 -3.18 -17.27 -13.25
CA ILE A 8 -2.24 -16.27 -13.75
C ILE A 8 -1.97 -15.31 -12.60
N PRO A 9 -0.70 -15.04 -12.24
CA PRO A 9 -0.39 -14.06 -11.21
C PRO A 9 -0.83 -12.68 -11.69
N VAL A 10 -1.67 -12.03 -10.88
CA VAL A 10 -2.14 -10.66 -11.10
C VAL A 10 -1.62 -9.79 -9.98
N THR A 11 -0.97 -8.69 -10.32
CA THR A 11 -0.47 -7.67 -9.39
C THR A 11 -1.30 -6.39 -9.50
N GLY A 12 -1.26 -5.55 -8.47
CA GLY A 12 -1.87 -4.21 -8.48
C GLY A 12 -1.13 -3.23 -7.58
N GLN A 13 -1.70 -2.04 -7.41
CA GLN A 13 -1.27 -1.03 -6.46
C GLN A 13 -2.48 -0.49 -5.68
N ASP A 14 -2.18 0.25 -4.61
CA ASP A 14 -3.07 1.08 -3.79
C ASP A 14 -3.85 0.34 -2.70
N MET A 15 -3.76 -0.99 -2.66
CA MET A 15 -4.43 -1.81 -1.64
C MET A 15 -5.90 -1.40 -1.38
N GLU A 16 -6.65 -1.21 -2.47
CA GLU A 16 -8.08 -0.95 -2.40
C GLU A 16 -8.85 -2.17 -1.88
N LEU A 17 -10.07 -1.96 -1.39
CA LEU A 17 -10.93 -3.03 -0.87
C LEU A 17 -11.14 -4.17 -1.88
N SER A 18 -11.32 -3.83 -3.16
CA SER A 18 -11.51 -4.81 -4.24
C SER A 18 -10.28 -5.70 -4.45
N ALA A 19 -9.07 -5.12 -4.34
CA ALA A 19 -7.81 -5.83 -4.41
C ALA A 19 -7.62 -6.72 -3.18
N ALA A 20 -7.90 -6.21 -1.98
CA ALA A 20 -7.81 -6.99 -0.75
C ALA A 20 -8.73 -8.21 -0.76
N GLN A 21 -10.00 -8.03 -1.19
CA GLN A 21 -10.95 -9.12 -1.41
C GLN A 21 -10.43 -10.13 -2.45
N ALA A 22 -9.91 -9.64 -3.58
CA ALA A 22 -9.34 -10.50 -4.61
C ALA A 22 -8.14 -11.32 -4.10
N ILE A 23 -7.29 -10.73 -3.25
CA ILE A 23 -6.14 -11.40 -2.67
C ILE A 23 -6.60 -12.52 -1.72
N VAL A 24 -7.49 -12.25 -0.76
CA VAL A 24 -7.96 -13.28 0.19
C VAL A 24 -8.77 -14.41 -0.47
N GLU A 25 -9.42 -14.11 -1.59
CA GLU A 25 -10.12 -15.10 -2.44
C GLU A 25 -9.17 -15.89 -3.35
N GLY A 26 -7.90 -15.49 -3.48
CA GLY A 26 -6.92 -16.12 -4.36
C GLY A 26 -7.07 -15.79 -5.84
N ARG A 27 -7.78 -14.69 -6.16
CA ARG A 27 -7.96 -14.18 -7.53
C ARG A 27 -6.83 -13.23 -7.96
N GLN A 28 -6.14 -12.62 -7.00
CA GLN A 28 -5.01 -11.71 -7.21
C GLN A 28 -3.83 -12.14 -6.32
N TYR A 29 -2.60 -12.01 -6.84
CA TYR A 29 -1.40 -12.41 -6.10
C TYR A 29 -1.06 -11.42 -4.99
N GLY A 30 -1.10 -10.12 -5.31
CA GLY A 30 -0.82 -9.07 -4.34
C GLY A 30 -1.09 -7.68 -4.89
N SER A 31 -1.02 -6.69 -4.01
CA SER A 31 -1.10 -5.29 -4.36
C SER A 31 -0.07 -4.49 -3.56
N LEU A 32 0.58 -3.54 -4.21
CA LEU A 32 1.55 -2.66 -3.57
C LEU A 32 0.81 -1.59 -2.75
N TRP A 33 1.15 -1.46 -1.48
CA TRP A 33 0.72 -0.39 -0.59
C TRP A 33 1.75 0.74 -0.59
N PRO A 34 1.44 1.93 -1.14
CA PRO A 34 2.37 3.05 -1.12
C PRO A 34 2.43 3.81 0.22
N ALA A 35 1.73 3.33 1.26
CA ALA A 35 1.68 3.93 2.60
C ALA A 35 1.34 5.44 2.61
N PRO A 36 0.17 5.87 2.09
CA PRO A 36 -0.29 7.26 2.11
C PRO A 36 -0.25 7.95 3.47
N ASP A 37 -0.39 7.22 4.57
CA ASP A 37 -0.18 7.73 5.92
C ASP A 37 1.28 8.15 6.16
N GLU A 38 2.25 7.29 5.83
CA GLU A 38 3.67 7.64 5.87
C GLU A 38 4.03 8.74 4.85
N MET A 39 3.46 8.69 3.63
CA MET A 39 3.64 9.73 2.61
C MET A 39 3.12 11.09 3.08
N ALA A 40 1.95 11.12 3.73
CA ALA A 40 1.37 12.36 4.24
C ALA A 40 2.25 12.97 5.34
N ILE A 41 2.75 12.16 6.27
CA ILE A 41 3.67 12.60 7.33
C ILE A 41 4.97 13.13 6.72
N ALA A 42 5.58 12.40 5.80
CA ALA A 42 6.81 12.82 5.12
C ALA A 42 6.61 14.14 4.35
N GLY A 43 5.51 14.26 3.61
CA GLY A 43 5.17 15.47 2.88
C GLY A 43 4.94 16.69 3.78
N ALA A 44 4.22 16.50 4.90
CA ALA A 44 4.00 17.57 5.89
C ALA A 44 5.32 18.03 6.53
N ASN A 45 6.19 17.09 6.92
CA ASN A 45 7.50 17.41 7.48
C ASN A 45 8.37 18.17 6.50
N ALA A 46 8.41 17.73 5.23
CA ALA A 46 9.15 18.41 4.17
C ALA A 46 8.62 19.84 3.93
N ALA A 47 7.30 20.03 3.94
CA ALA A 47 6.69 21.35 3.78
C ALA A 47 7.08 22.31 4.92
N VAL A 48 7.02 21.86 6.18
CA VAL A 48 7.44 22.66 7.33
C VAL A 48 8.93 22.99 7.29
N ALA A 49 9.78 22.00 6.97
CA ALA A 49 11.21 22.21 6.82
C ALA A 49 11.53 23.24 5.74
N MET A 50 10.87 23.13 4.58
CA MET A 50 11.02 24.08 3.48
C MET A 50 10.62 25.50 3.87
N ALA A 51 9.49 25.67 4.57
CA ALA A 51 9.04 26.98 5.05
C ALA A 51 10.01 27.60 6.08
N GLN A 52 10.77 26.77 6.78
CA GLN A 52 11.79 27.18 7.75
C GLN A 52 13.20 27.29 7.14
N CYS A 53 13.35 27.11 5.82
CA CYS A 53 14.65 27.05 5.13
C CYS A 53 15.59 25.99 5.72
N LYS A 54 15.05 24.84 6.14
CA LYS A 54 15.79 23.69 6.68
C LYS A 54 15.86 22.55 5.65
N ASP A 55 16.70 21.57 5.92
CA ASP A 55 16.78 20.33 5.15
C ASP A 55 15.42 19.60 5.16
N ILE A 56 14.93 19.26 3.96
CA ILE A 56 13.68 18.55 3.74
C ILE A 56 13.81 17.02 3.92
N GLY A 57 15.03 16.52 4.12
CA GLY A 57 15.30 15.10 4.34
C GLY A 57 15.27 14.25 3.06
N ALA A 58 15.49 14.86 1.89
CA ALA A 58 15.59 14.13 0.63
C ALA A 58 16.90 13.34 0.57
N THR A 59 16.82 12.05 0.31
CA THR A 59 17.99 11.14 0.24
C THR A 59 18.36 10.75 -1.18
N THR A 60 17.53 11.10 -2.16
CA THR A 60 17.75 10.83 -3.58
C THR A 60 17.18 11.96 -4.44
N THR A 61 17.34 11.86 -5.75
CA THR A 61 16.77 12.78 -6.73
C THR A 61 16.00 12.03 -7.82
N ALA A 62 15.14 12.75 -8.54
CA ALA A 62 14.47 12.27 -9.74
C ALA A 62 14.56 13.32 -10.85
N ASP A 63 14.88 12.88 -12.07
CA ASP A 63 14.90 13.74 -13.25
C ASP A 63 13.47 13.99 -13.75
N ASN A 64 13.08 15.27 -13.86
CA ASN A 64 11.80 15.66 -14.44
C ASN A 64 11.92 16.31 -15.84
N GLY A 65 13.10 16.22 -16.46
CA GLY A 65 13.45 16.86 -17.74
C GLY A 65 13.97 18.29 -17.61
N ALA A 66 13.77 18.95 -16.47
CA ALA A 66 14.36 20.25 -16.15
C ALA A 66 15.62 20.13 -15.28
N GLY A 67 15.79 19.01 -14.58
CA GLY A 67 16.95 18.72 -13.75
C GLY A 67 16.67 17.65 -12.70
N GLN A 68 17.67 17.40 -11.85
CA GLN A 68 17.57 16.46 -10.74
C GLN A 68 16.85 17.12 -9.55
N ILE A 69 15.63 16.69 -9.27
CA ILE A 69 14.79 17.24 -8.21
C ILE A 69 14.97 16.42 -6.92
N PRO A 70 15.27 17.03 -5.76
CA PRO A 70 15.30 16.32 -4.48
C PRO A 70 14.00 15.57 -4.22
N TRP A 71 14.11 14.28 -3.91
CA TRP A 71 12.97 13.41 -3.66
C TRP A 71 13.03 12.84 -2.24
N VAL A 72 12.05 13.22 -1.42
CA VAL A 72 11.74 12.57 -0.14
C VAL A 72 11.02 11.26 -0.45
N LYS A 73 11.79 10.18 -0.57
CA LYS A 73 11.28 8.87 -0.97
C LYS A 73 10.69 8.12 0.22
N THR A 74 9.46 7.66 0.09
CA THR A 74 8.75 6.82 1.07
C THR A 74 8.83 5.33 0.69
N PRO A 75 8.67 4.41 1.65
CA PRO A 75 8.64 2.99 1.38
C PRO A 75 7.37 2.59 0.59
N ILE A 76 7.43 1.44 -0.07
CA ILE A 76 6.31 0.77 -0.72
C ILE A 76 6.34 -0.67 -0.25
N TYR A 77 5.20 -1.21 0.15
CA TYR A 77 5.08 -2.55 0.72
C TYR A 77 4.27 -3.46 -0.22
N LEU A 78 4.75 -4.68 -0.48
CA LEU A 78 3.91 -5.70 -1.11
C LEU A 78 2.99 -6.30 -0.07
N VAL A 79 1.69 -6.33 -0.36
CA VAL A 79 0.71 -7.07 0.43
C VAL A 79 0.19 -8.22 -0.43
N SER A 80 0.58 -9.44 -0.07
CA SER A 80 0.04 -10.68 -0.64
C SER A 80 -0.89 -11.37 0.37
N GLN A 81 -1.27 -12.62 0.12
CA GLN A 81 -2.00 -13.42 1.11
C GLN A 81 -1.21 -13.58 2.41
N ASP A 82 0.11 -13.67 2.33
CA ASP A 82 0.99 -13.92 3.47
C ASP A 82 1.02 -12.71 4.43
N GLU A 83 0.98 -11.49 3.89
CA GLU A 83 1.01 -10.25 4.68
C GLU A 83 -0.40 -9.73 5.04
N MET A 84 -1.46 -10.22 4.39
CA MET A 84 -2.80 -9.62 4.51
C MET A 84 -3.29 -9.55 5.96
N ALA A 85 -3.05 -10.60 6.75
CA ALA A 85 -3.51 -10.64 8.14
C ALA A 85 -2.87 -9.54 9.00
N ASP A 86 -1.56 -9.36 8.86
CA ASP A 86 -0.83 -8.29 9.55
C ASP A 86 -1.26 -6.91 9.04
N PHE A 87 -1.42 -6.77 7.72
CA PHE A 87 -1.83 -5.52 7.08
C PHE A 87 -3.18 -5.02 7.61
N VAL A 88 -4.23 -5.84 7.60
CA VAL A 88 -5.57 -5.42 8.04
C VAL A 88 -5.64 -5.13 9.55
N CYS A 89 -4.83 -5.83 10.35
CA CYS A 89 -4.78 -5.58 11.79
C CYS A 89 -4.02 -4.30 12.14
N LYS A 90 -2.95 -3.97 11.39
CA LYS A 90 -2.18 -2.73 11.59
C LYS A 90 -2.86 -1.49 11.01
N HIS A 91 -3.68 -1.66 9.96
CA HIS A 91 -4.30 -0.55 9.23
C HIS A 91 -5.85 -0.62 9.24
N PRO A 92 -6.50 -0.69 10.42
CA PRO A 92 -7.96 -0.77 10.51
C PRO A 92 -8.64 0.52 10.01
N PHE A 93 -7.90 1.62 9.95
CA PHE A 93 -8.34 2.90 9.39
C PHE A 93 -8.35 2.92 7.86
N TRP A 94 -7.63 2.00 7.21
CA TRP A 94 -7.56 1.91 5.75
C TRP A 94 -8.61 0.94 5.19
N LEU A 95 -8.67 -0.28 5.75
CA LEU A 95 -9.64 -1.30 5.34
C LEU A 95 -10.35 -1.88 6.57
N ASN A 96 -11.67 -1.97 6.48
CA ASN A 96 -12.46 -2.73 7.45
C ASN A 96 -12.27 -4.22 7.20
N ILE A 97 -11.79 -4.95 8.22
CA ILE A 97 -11.52 -6.39 8.13
C ILE A 97 -12.76 -7.22 7.76
N ASP A 98 -13.94 -6.84 8.24
CA ASP A 98 -15.18 -7.58 7.93
C ASP A 98 -15.54 -7.42 6.45
N GLU A 99 -15.26 -6.26 5.84
CA GLU A 99 -15.45 -6.03 4.41
C GLU A 99 -14.41 -6.78 3.57
N VAL A 100 -13.16 -6.86 4.02
CA VAL A 100 -12.09 -7.59 3.30
C VAL A 100 -12.43 -9.08 3.21
N TYR A 101 -12.92 -9.68 4.31
CA TYR A 101 -13.17 -11.11 4.40
C TYR A 101 -14.63 -11.52 4.13
N LYS A 102 -15.51 -10.59 3.69
CA LYS A 102 -16.94 -10.86 3.52
C LYS A 102 -17.28 -12.09 2.65
N ASN A 103 -16.43 -12.39 1.66
CA ASN A 103 -16.62 -13.52 0.73
C ASN A 103 -15.89 -14.81 1.19
N VAL A 104 -15.03 -14.71 2.20
CA VAL A 104 -14.22 -15.81 2.75
C VAL A 104 -14.15 -15.70 4.28
N PRO A 105 -15.30 -15.71 5.00
CA PRO A 105 -15.34 -15.45 6.44
C PRO A 105 -14.49 -16.43 7.26
N ASP A 106 -14.35 -17.67 6.79
CA ASP A 106 -13.53 -18.71 7.45
C ASP A 106 -12.03 -18.41 7.43
N LYS A 107 -11.57 -17.51 6.55
CA LYS A 107 -10.16 -17.07 6.46
C LYS A 107 -9.86 -15.82 7.28
N LYS A 108 -10.87 -15.23 7.94
CA LYS A 108 -10.71 -13.97 8.66
C LYS A 108 -9.75 -14.14 9.85
N PRO A 109 -8.69 -13.33 9.95
CA PRO A 109 -7.76 -13.41 11.07
C PRO A 109 -8.36 -12.77 12.32
N SER A 110 -7.79 -13.09 13.48
CA SER A 110 -8.09 -12.39 14.73
C SER A 110 -7.04 -11.30 14.93
N CYS A 111 -7.48 -10.04 14.97
CA CYS A 111 -6.64 -8.92 15.36
C CYS A 111 -6.73 -8.76 16.88
N SER A 112 -5.60 -8.84 17.57
CA SER A 112 -5.47 -8.58 19.00
C SER A 112 -5.28 -7.10 19.29
#